data_AF-A0A498MM99-F1
#
_entry.id   AF-A0A498MM99-F1
#
_cell.length_a   1.000
_cell.length_b   1.000
_cell.length_c   1.000
_cell.angle_alpha   90.00
_cell.angle_beta   90.00
_cell.angle_gamma   90.00
#
_symmetry.space_group_name_H-M   'P 1'
#
loop_
_entity.id
_entity.type
_entity.pdbx_description
1 polymer ?
#
loop_
_entity_poly.entity_id
_entity_poly.type
_entity_poly.pdbx_seq_one_letter_code
_entity_poly.pdbx_strand_id
1 'polypeptide(L)'
;MCPSSAVASETLDTSLSSIEAADDSTFLPLRGSTSSSSDMSVTADQQGDWSERKWIVNESALMELFTTCHTCSVAIDEKTTVSNGSMIKVEWTCLNQHKGVWRSCPEIRGMPENNLVSSAAIIFPGTTQTEIQEWADLINLQLPKKTSYYSLQSTYLIPVVHQAYTDMQESILSELQDTACAGGHTDIGGDARSDSPGYSAKYTTYSFMDDSTKKIIMSDLIQVSEASSSPAMEAVGFRRGLDRLLDSGVSVDVVTTDRHPSIRKIMRESYPNLRHEFDPWHVAKGELEVFHSSMLKYAEKRRHYSYVTMQARIQLSVLDHNHNVGRQHDSTELGKDKYNVFHSRQSNQWVVRKLYEPTKQDFRKDLVQQVILRRLDKNVTLGDKVFQIHPSVNLPANIAPTPKPNKDNLVAQHTSRFRK
;
A
#
# COMPACT_ATOMS: atom_id res chain seq x y z
N MET A 1 -0.01 51.82 57.75
CA MET A 1 -1.34 51.18 57.68
C MET A 1 -1.64 50.91 56.22
N CYS A 2 -1.24 49.73 55.76
CA CYS A 2 -1.52 49.19 54.44
C CYS A 2 -2.52 48.04 54.64
N PRO A 3 -3.59 47.92 53.84
CA PRO A 3 -4.50 46.79 53.94
C PRO A 3 -3.94 45.59 53.17
N SER A 4 -3.78 44.48 53.89
CA SER A 4 -3.43 43.16 53.35
C SER A 4 -4.61 42.59 52.56
N SER A 5 -4.44 42.42 51.25
CA SER A 5 -5.35 41.64 50.40
C SER A 5 -5.00 40.15 50.51
N ALA A 6 -5.89 39.37 51.12
CA ALA A 6 -5.83 37.92 51.13
C ALA A 6 -6.08 37.39 49.71
N VAL A 7 -5.15 36.58 49.20
CA VAL A 7 -5.28 35.86 47.94
C VAL A 7 -6.07 34.58 48.23
N ALA A 8 -7.28 34.49 47.69
CA ALA A 8 -8.08 33.27 47.72
C ALA A 8 -7.45 32.24 46.77
N SER A 9 -7.13 31.08 47.32
CA SER A 9 -6.68 29.88 46.59
C SER A 9 -7.89 29.26 45.89
N GLU A 10 -8.09 29.53 44.61
CA GLU A 10 -9.00 28.74 43.78
C GLU A 10 -8.36 27.39 43.45
N THR A 11 -8.86 26.37 44.13
CA THR A 11 -8.61 24.96 43.83
C THR A 11 -9.14 24.62 42.44
N LEU A 12 -8.25 24.23 41.52
CA LEU A 12 -8.60 23.65 40.23
C LEU A 12 -9.31 22.30 40.45
N ASP A 13 -10.63 22.34 40.40
CA ASP A 13 -11.50 21.16 40.36
C ASP A 13 -11.15 20.34 39.11
N THR A 14 -10.51 19.20 39.34
CA THR A 14 -10.09 18.22 38.32
C THR A 14 -11.09 17.07 38.24
N SER A 15 -12.38 17.38 38.35
CA SER A 15 -13.43 16.45 37.95
C SER A 15 -13.58 16.53 36.42
N LEU A 16 -13.02 15.53 35.74
CA LEU A 16 -13.32 15.19 34.34
C LEU A 16 -14.76 14.66 34.29
N SER A 17 -15.75 15.53 34.53
CA SER A 17 -17.11 15.29 34.12
C SER A 17 -17.10 15.26 32.60
N SER A 18 -17.44 14.10 32.05
CA SER A 18 -17.61 13.84 30.62
C SER A 18 -18.33 15.00 29.96
N ILE A 19 -17.57 15.89 29.32
CA ILE A 19 -18.11 16.78 28.30
C ILE A 19 -18.45 15.81 27.19
N GLU A 20 -19.73 15.43 27.09
CA GLU A 20 -20.27 14.87 25.87
C GLU A 20 -19.88 15.85 24.77
N ALA A 21 -18.94 15.44 23.92
CA ALA A 21 -18.57 16.21 22.76
C ALA A 21 -19.89 16.45 22.01
N ALA A 22 -20.22 17.72 21.77
CA ALA A 22 -21.33 18.07 20.90
C ALA A 22 -21.15 17.24 19.63
N ASP A 23 -22.17 16.45 19.29
CA ASP A 23 -22.16 15.59 18.12
C ASP A 23 -21.81 16.46 16.91
N ASP A 24 -20.56 16.35 16.45
CA ASP A 24 -20.10 17.06 15.26
C ASP A 24 -20.75 16.36 14.07
N SER A 25 -22.03 16.67 13.86
CA SER A 25 -22.84 16.20 12.74
C SER A 25 -22.23 16.56 11.38
N THR A 26 -21.20 17.41 11.34
CA THR A 26 -20.43 17.72 10.11
C THR A 26 -19.28 16.75 9.86
N PHE A 27 -18.83 16.01 10.89
CA PHE A 27 -17.84 14.97 10.78
C PHE A 27 -18.50 13.59 10.73
N LEU A 28 -18.93 13.18 9.54
CA LEU A 28 -19.21 11.77 9.27
C LEU A 28 -17.88 11.06 8.99
N PRO A 29 -17.35 10.22 9.90
CA PRO A 29 -16.20 9.41 9.57
C PRO A 29 -16.55 8.59 8.32
N LEU A 30 -15.67 8.62 7.31
CA LEU A 30 -15.72 7.67 6.21
C LEU A 30 -15.76 6.28 6.85
N ARG A 31 -16.92 5.61 6.81
CA ARG A 31 -17.06 4.25 7.33
C ARG A 31 -15.95 3.43 6.69
N GLY A 32 -15.00 2.99 7.52
CA GLY A 32 -13.95 2.09 7.12
C GLY A 32 -14.55 0.84 6.51
N SER A 33 -13.81 0.22 5.60
CA SER A 33 -14.20 -0.99 4.88
C SER A 33 -14.82 -2.02 5.83
N THR A 34 -16.11 -2.30 5.65
CA THR A 34 -16.77 -3.45 6.26
C THR A 34 -16.43 -4.68 5.41
N SER A 35 -15.55 -5.54 5.90
CA SER A 35 -15.40 -6.89 5.34
C SER A 35 -16.59 -7.72 5.77
N SER A 36 -17.51 -8.03 4.86
CA SER A 36 -18.45 -9.13 5.07
C SER A 36 -17.66 -10.44 5.04
N SER A 37 -17.75 -11.21 6.12
CA SER A 37 -17.20 -12.56 6.19
C SER A 37 -18.12 -13.51 5.42
N SER A 38 -17.73 -13.87 4.21
CA SER A 38 -18.25 -15.08 3.55
C SER A 38 -17.39 -16.26 3.99
N ASP A 39 -17.97 -17.14 4.81
CA ASP A 39 -17.37 -18.43 5.19
C ASP A 39 -17.23 -19.30 3.94
N MET A 40 -15.99 -19.58 3.55
CA MET A 40 -15.67 -20.60 2.55
C MET A 40 -15.19 -21.84 3.30
N SER A 41 -16.04 -22.85 3.37
CA SER A 41 -15.66 -24.17 3.88
C SER A 41 -14.79 -24.88 2.83
N VAL A 42 -13.48 -24.95 3.07
CA VAL A 42 -12.57 -25.83 2.33
C VAL A 42 -12.12 -26.94 3.26
N THR A 43 -12.25 -28.17 2.78
CA THR A 43 -11.96 -29.40 3.51
C THR A 43 -10.51 -29.48 3.95
N ALA A 44 -10.33 -29.87 5.21
CA ALA A 44 -9.05 -30.02 5.87
C ALA A 44 -8.20 -31.13 5.23
N ASP A 45 -7.06 -30.73 4.69
CA ASP A 45 -5.84 -31.54 4.73
C ASP A 45 -4.72 -30.69 5.35
N GLN A 46 -3.91 -31.34 6.19
CA GLN A 46 -3.04 -30.75 7.20
C GLN A 46 -2.05 -29.68 6.68
N GLN A 47 -2.48 -28.41 6.69
CA GLN A 47 -1.63 -27.22 6.64
C GLN A 47 -2.39 -26.06 7.32
N GLY A 48 -1.70 -25.29 8.15
CA GLY A 48 -2.31 -24.21 8.93
C GLY A 48 -3.08 -23.24 8.04
N ASP A 49 -4.32 -22.97 8.41
CA ASP A 49 -5.12 -21.93 7.76
C ASP A 49 -4.59 -20.57 8.24
N TRP A 50 -3.77 -19.91 7.41
CA TRP A 50 -3.23 -18.58 7.72
C TRP A 50 -4.33 -17.57 8.06
N SER A 51 -5.58 -17.81 7.64
CA SER A 51 -6.73 -16.95 7.89
C SER A 51 -7.39 -17.18 9.26
N GLU A 52 -6.90 -18.14 10.05
CA GLU A 52 -7.39 -18.42 11.40
C GLU A 52 -7.35 -17.17 12.30
N ARG A 53 -8.26 -17.15 13.28
CA ARG A 53 -8.37 -16.05 14.25
C ARG A 53 -7.13 -15.97 15.15
N LYS A 54 -6.56 -14.78 15.27
CA LYS A 54 -5.34 -14.51 16.07
C LYS A 54 -5.66 -13.54 17.21
N TRP A 55 -5.09 -13.81 18.38
CA TRP A 55 -5.26 -13.00 19.60
C TRP A 55 -3.92 -12.46 20.08
N ILE A 56 -3.93 -11.26 20.69
CA ILE A 56 -2.78 -10.74 21.42
C ILE A 56 -2.86 -11.27 22.85
N VAL A 57 -1.81 -11.96 23.30
CA VAL A 57 -1.75 -12.61 24.61
C VAL A 57 -0.44 -12.21 25.30
N ASN A 58 -0.53 -11.79 26.55
CA ASN A 58 0.65 -11.46 27.35
C ASN A 58 1.49 -12.73 27.60
N GLU A 59 2.82 -12.59 27.57
CA GLU A 59 3.73 -13.72 27.82
C GLU A 59 3.47 -14.38 29.18
N SER A 60 3.17 -13.61 30.23
CA SER A 60 2.84 -14.15 31.56
C SER A 60 1.63 -15.09 31.53
N ALA A 61 0.54 -14.69 30.88
CA ALA A 61 -0.68 -15.49 30.76
C ALA A 61 -0.44 -16.75 29.91
N LEU A 62 0.39 -16.64 28.87
CA LEU A 62 0.81 -17.80 28.09
C LEU A 62 1.64 -18.79 28.92
N MET A 63 2.52 -18.30 29.79
CA MET A 63 3.38 -19.15 30.62
C MET A 63 2.61 -19.93 31.70
N GLU A 64 1.41 -19.49 32.09
CA GLU A 64 0.53 -20.23 33.01
C GLU A 64 0.14 -21.62 32.44
N LEU A 65 0.10 -21.76 31.12
CA LEU A 65 -0.20 -23.04 30.45
C LEU A 65 0.94 -24.07 30.58
N PHE A 66 2.16 -23.63 30.91
CA PHE A 66 3.35 -24.48 31.02
C PHE A 66 3.78 -24.71 32.47
N THR A 67 2.80 -24.94 33.35
CA THR A 67 3.02 -25.25 34.78
C THR A 67 3.06 -26.76 35.04
N THR A 68 2.26 -27.54 34.31
CA THR A 68 2.15 -29.00 34.46
C THR A 68 2.32 -29.73 33.14
N CYS A 69 2.94 -30.89 33.18
CA CYS A 69 3.13 -31.76 32.01
C CYS A 69 1.79 -32.30 31.51
N HIS A 70 1.48 -32.13 30.22
CA HIS A 70 0.24 -32.67 29.63
C HIS A 70 0.20 -34.21 29.56
N THR A 71 1.35 -34.89 29.68
CA THR A 71 1.43 -36.36 29.61
C THR A 71 1.25 -37.03 30.97
N CYS A 72 1.85 -36.47 32.03
CA CYS A 72 1.87 -37.11 33.36
C CYS A 72 1.35 -36.23 34.49
N SER A 73 0.90 -35.00 34.19
CA SER A 73 0.35 -34.03 35.15
C SER A 73 1.30 -33.60 36.28
N VAL A 74 2.58 -33.98 36.21
CA VAL A 74 3.63 -33.54 37.14
C VAL A 74 4.16 -32.17 36.73
N ALA A 75 4.68 -31.40 37.70
CA ALA A 75 5.27 -30.08 37.49
C ALA A 75 6.34 -30.08 36.38
N ILE A 76 6.33 -29.02 35.58
CA ILE A 76 7.40 -28.69 34.64
C ILE A 76 8.55 -28.06 35.45
N ASP A 77 9.75 -28.62 35.29
CA ASP A 77 10.95 -28.23 36.05
C ASP A 77 11.77 -27.19 35.28
N GLU A 78 12.02 -27.45 34.00
CA GLU A 78 12.79 -26.57 33.13
C GLU A 78 11.92 -26.04 31.98
N LYS A 79 12.08 -24.75 31.67
CA LYS A 79 11.47 -24.11 30.50
C LYS A 79 12.43 -23.14 29.84
N THR A 80 12.48 -23.17 28.51
CA THR A 80 13.24 -22.23 27.68
C THR A 80 12.31 -21.61 26.65
N THR A 81 12.35 -20.28 26.55
CA THR A 81 11.58 -19.53 25.55
C THR A 81 12.52 -18.97 24.50
N VAL A 82 12.14 -19.13 23.22
CA VAL A 82 12.87 -18.60 22.07
C VAL A 82 11.89 -17.84 21.21
N SER A 83 12.23 -16.60 20.82
CA SER A 83 11.41 -15.79 19.92
C SER A 83 12.02 -15.68 18.53
N ASN A 84 11.17 -15.65 17.50
CA ASN A 84 11.54 -15.40 16.11
C ASN A 84 10.48 -14.52 15.43
N GLY A 85 10.72 -13.21 15.44
CA GLY A 85 9.73 -12.24 14.98
C GLY A 85 8.47 -12.30 15.83
N SER A 86 7.35 -12.63 15.22
CA SER A 86 6.04 -12.78 15.87
C SER A 86 5.83 -14.12 16.58
N MET A 87 6.71 -15.10 16.39
CA MET A 87 6.57 -16.42 17.01
C MET A 87 7.33 -16.52 18.32
N ILE A 88 6.68 -17.12 19.31
CA ILE A 88 7.32 -17.64 20.52
C ILE A 88 7.30 -19.18 20.47
N LYS A 89 8.44 -19.77 20.78
CA LYS A 89 8.66 -21.21 20.93
C LYS A 89 8.96 -21.49 22.40
N VAL A 90 8.26 -22.45 22.98
CA VAL A 90 8.46 -22.89 24.37
C VAL A 90 8.93 -24.33 24.35
N GLU A 91 10.11 -24.58 24.89
CA GLU A 91 10.64 -25.92 25.13
C GLU A 91 10.61 -26.18 26.63
N TRP A 92 10.09 -27.32 27.04
CA TRP A 92 9.91 -27.65 28.45
C TRP A 92 10.30 -29.09 28.76
N THR A 93 10.75 -29.32 30.00
CA THR A 93 11.03 -30.64 30.57
C THR A 93 10.35 -30.76 31.93
N CYS A 94 9.65 -31.86 32.17
CA CYS A 94 9.04 -32.12 33.49
C CYS A 94 9.94 -32.97 34.40
N LEU A 95 9.59 -33.05 35.69
CA LEU A 95 10.36 -33.84 36.67
C LEU A 95 10.50 -35.33 36.29
N ASN A 96 9.54 -35.88 35.55
CA ASN A 96 9.59 -37.25 35.02
C ASN A 96 10.29 -37.35 33.65
N GLN A 97 11.05 -36.32 33.26
CA GLN A 97 11.86 -36.27 32.04
C GLN A 97 11.09 -36.30 30.71
N HIS A 98 9.76 -36.08 30.71
CA HIS A 98 9.04 -35.80 29.47
C HIS A 98 9.43 -34.42 28.94
N LYS A 99 9.61 -34.32 27.62
CA LYS A 99 9.95 -33.09 26.93
C LYS A 99 8.85 -32.70 25.95
N GLY A 100 8.63 -31.40 25.79
CA GLY A 100 7.70 -30.89 24.80
C GLY A 100 8.21 -29.62 24.14
N VAL A 101 7.71 -29.39 22.93
CA VAL A 101 7.95 -28.17 22.17
C VAL A 101 6.62 -27.63 21.71
N TRP A 102 6.33 -26.39 22.07
CA TRP A 102 5.15 -25.67 21.63
C TRP A 102 5.56 -24.40 20.87
N ARG A 103 4.72 -23.99 19.92
CA ARG A 103 4.91 -22.78 19.10
C ARG A 103 3.59 -22.02 19.02
N SER A 104 3.67 -20.69 19.00
CA SER A 104 2.47 -19.84 18.87
C SER A 104 1.88 -19.78 17.46
N CYS A 105 2.59 -20.26 16.44
CA CYS A 105 2.11 -20.38 15.07
C CYS A 105 2.86 -21.50 14.33
N PRO A 106 2.31 -22.04 13.23
CA PRO A 106 3.00 -23.04 12.42
C PRO A 106 4.22 -22.43 11.71
N GLU A 107 5.12 -23.31 11.27
CA GLU A 107 6.26 -22.94 10.45
C GLU A 107 6.07 -23.44 9.01
N ILE A 108 6.31 -22.56 8.03
CA ILE A 108 6.33 -22.90 6.60
C ILE A 108 7.78 -22.98 6.15
N ARG A 109 8.27 -24.20 5.97
CA ARG A 109 9.69 -24.49 5.68
C ARG A 109 10.62 -23.85 6.71
N GLY A 110 10.32 -23.95 8.00
CA GLY A 110 11.14 -23.39 9.09
C GLY A 110 11.06 -21.87 9.28
N MET A 111 10.14 -21.19 8.58
CA MET A 111 9.82 -19.78 8.82
C MET A 111 8.48 -19.67 9.53
N PRO A 112 8.36 -18.90 10.61
CA PRO A 112 7.06 -18.70 11.25
C PRO A 112 6.04 -18.09 10.28
N GLU A 113 4.87 -18.73 10.14
CA GLU A 113 3.82 -18.30 9.22
C GLU A 113 3.38 -16.86 9.48
N ASN A 114 3.18 -16.52 10.76
CA ASN A 114 2.73 -15.18 11.16
C ASN A 114 3.74 -14.08 10.78
N ASN A 115 5.03 -14.39 10.57
CA ASN A 115 5.99 -13.41 10.08
C ASN A 115 5.67 -13.00 8.63
N LEU A 116 5.20 -13.93 7.79
CA LEU A 116 4.77 -13.65 6.42
C LEU A 116 3.44 -12.89 6.42
N VAL A 117 2.46 -13.39 7.18
CA VAL A 117 1.11 -12.81 7.24
C VAL A 117 1.14 -11.40 7.82
N SER A 118 1.88 -11.16 8.91
CA SER A 118 2.01 -9.82 9.50
C SER A 118 2.72 -8.85 8.54
N SER A 119 3.77 -9.31 7.85
CA SER A 119 4.48 -8.50 6.85
C SER A 119 3.58 -8.13 5.67
N ALA A 120 2.76 -9.07 5.19
CA ALA A 120 1.76 -8.82 4.15
C ALA A 120 0.70 -7.82 4.61
N ALA A 121 0.22 -7.96 5.85
CA ALA A 121 -0.76 -7.07 6.47
C ALA A 121 -0.25 -5.63 6.69
N ILE A 122 1.07 -5.39 6.59
CA ILE A 122 1.65 -4.05 6.59
C ILE A 122 1.57 -3.42 5.19
N ILE A 123 2.05 -4.11 4.15
CA ILE A 123 2.20 -3.52 2.81
C ILE A 123 0.91 -3.52 1.99
N PHE A 124 0.13 -4.60 2.01
CA PHE A 124 -1.06 -4.73 1.16
C PHE A 124 -2.16 -3.71 1.48
N PRO A 125 -2.29 -3.21 2.73
CA PRO A 125 -3.17 -2.09 3.02
C PRO A 125 -2.66 -0.71 2.60
N GLY A 126 -1.36 -0.57 2.33
CA GLY A 126 -0.69 0.70 2.04
C GLY A 126 0.16 1.26 3.20
N THR A 127 0.10 0.64 4.39
CA THR A 127 0.84 1.10 5.59
C THR A 127 2.35 0.87 5.47
N THR A 128 3.13 1.49 6.36
CA THR A 128 4.58 1.32 6.43
C THR A 128 5.02 0.52 7.65
N GLN A 129 6.18 -0.14 7.54
CA GLN A 129 6.73 -0.87 8.68
C GLN A 129 7.10 0.04 9.85
N THR A 130 7.48 1.29 9.59
CA THR A 130 7.80 2.23 10.68
C THR A 130 6.57 2.50 11.55
N GLU A 131 5.42 2.80 10.93
CA GLU A 131 4.17 3.06 11.67
C GLU A 131 3.71 1.84 12.47
N ILE A 132 3.73 0.65 11.85
CA ILE A 132 3.29 -0.57 12.51
C ILE A 132 4.27 -0.98 13.61
N GLN A 133 5.56 -0.76 13.43
CA GLN A 133 6.55 -1.00 14.49
C GLN A 133 6.35 -0.03 15.66
N GLU A 134 6.14 1.26 15.41
CA GLU A 134 5.84 2.24 16.46
C GLU A 134 4.58 1.85 17.25
N TRP A 135 3.52 1.43 16.55
CA TRP A 135 2.31 0.92 17.20
C TRP A 135 2.56 -0.35 18.01
N ALA A 136 3.33 -1.31 17.47
CA ALA A 136 3.64 -2.56 18.15
C ALA A 136 4.52 -2.33 19.40
N ASP A 137 5.47 -1.39 19.33
CA ASP A 137 6.35 -1.03 20.43
C ASP A 137 5.57 -0.45 21.63
N LEU A 138 4.50 0.32 21.38
CA LEU A 138 3.65 0.88 22.45
C LEU A 138 2.99 -0.18 23.33
N ILE A 139 2.64 -1.34 22.76
CA ILE A 139 2.02 -2.46 23.47
C ILE A 139 2.97 -3.64 23.69
N ASN A 140 4.27 -3.45 23.38
CA ASN A 140 5.31 -4.48 23.44
C ASN A 140 4.98 -5.75 22.64
N LEU A 141 4.29 -5.60 21.50
CA LEU A 141 3.95 -6.69 20.60
C LEU A 141 5.16 -7.09 19.76
N GLN A 142 5.47 -8.39 19.76
CA GLN A 142 6.58 -8.92 18.98
C GLN A 142 6.18 -9.11 17.50
N LEU A 143 6.93 -8.49 16.60
CA LEU A 143 6.78 -8.57 15.15
C LEU A 143 8.15 -8.74 14.47
N PRO A 144 8.19 -9.13 13.17
CA PRO A 144 9.44 -9.12 12.41
C PRO A 144 10.14 -7.75 12.47
N LYS A 145 11.41 -7.74 12.89
CA LYS A 145 12.23 -6.53 12.91
C LYS A 145 12.38 -5.96 11.50
N LYS A 146 12.69 -4.66 11.40
CA LYS A 146 12.85 -3.92 10.14
C LYS A 146 13.67 -4.66 9.07
N THR A 147 14.82 -5.22 9.43
CA THR A 147 15.68 -5.98 8.50
C THR A 147 15.02 -7.25 7.99
N SER A 148 14.39 -8.03 8.88
CA SER A 148 13.63 -9.22 8.54
C SER A 148 12.43 -8.88 7.65
N TYR A 149 11.67 -7.85 8.00
CA TYR A 149 10.53 -7.36 7.21
C TYR A 149 10.94 -7.04 5.77
N TYR A 150 12.01 -6.27 5.55
CA TYR A 150 12.41 -5.93 4.19
C TYR A 150 12.93 -7.14 3.40
N SER A 151 13.55 -8.12 4.07
CA SER A 151 13.95 -9.38 3.44
C SER A 151 12.75 -10.23 3.02
N LEU A 152 11.71 -10.30 3.87
CA LEU A 152 10.44 -10.95 3.55
C LEU A 152 9.71 -10.21 2.42
N GLN A 153 9.73 -8.88 2.47
CA GLN A 153 9.12 -8.01 1.47
C GLN A 153 9.74 -8.24 0.09
N SER A 154 11.07 -8.18 -0.02
CA SER A 154 11.76 -8.35 -1.31
C SER A 154 11.64 -9.76 -1.88
N THR A 155 11.64 -10.78 -1.02
CA THR A 155 11.65 -12.19 -1.44
C THR A 155 10.25 -12.71 -1.77
N TYR A 156 9.24 -12.30 -1.01
CA TYR A 156 7.90 -12.90 -1.07
C TYR A 156 6.80 -11.91 -1.47
N LEU A 157 6.69 -10.78 -0.77
CA LEU A 157 5.54 -9.88 -0.92
C LEU A 157 5.54 -9.17 -2.28
N ILE A 158 6.68 -8.56 -2.62
CA ILE A 158 6.83 -7.76 -3.84
C ILE A 158 6.66 -8.62 -5.10
N PRO A 159 7.27 -9.82 -5.22
CA PRO A 159 7.04 -10.68 -6.38
C PRO A 159 5.58 -11.10 -6.55
N VAL A 160 4.88 -11.39 -5.45
CA VAL A 160 3.45 -11.75 -5.50
C VAL A 160 2.61 -10.59 -6.01
N VAL A 161 2.87 -9.38 -5.52
CA VAL A 161 2.19 -8.16 -5.99
C VAL A 161 2.44 -7.94 -7.48
N HIS A 162 3.69 -8.09 -7.92
CA HIS A 162 4.04 -7.90 -9.31
C HIS A 162 3.37 -8.94 -10.21
N GLN A 163 3.40 -10.22 -9.83
CA GLN A 163 2.73 -11.27 -10.59
C GLN A 163 1.23 -11.00 -10.71
N ALA A 164 0.56 -10.68 -9.59
CA ALA A 164 -0.87 -10.37 -9.60
C ALA A 164 -1.21 -9.16 -10.49
N TYR A 165 -0.37 -8.12 -10.48
CA TYR A 165 -0.51 -6.99 -11.39
C TYR A 165 -0.32 -7.40 -12.85
N THR A 166 0.69 -8.22 -13.15
CA THR A 166 0.97 -8.70 -14.50
C THR A 166 -0.18 -9.55 -15.02
N ASP A 167 -0.68 -10.51 -14.24
CA ASP A 167 -1.81 -11.36 -14.60
C ASP A 167 -3.08 -10.53 -14.88
N MET A 168 -3.38 -9.56 -14.01
CA MET A 168 -4.49 -8.63 -14.22
C MET A 168 -4.28 -7.79 -15.49
N GLN A 169 -3.07 -7.28 -15.72
CA GLN A 169 -2.75 -6.48 -16.88
C GLN A 169 -2.91 -7.29 -18.17
N GLU A 170 -2.38 -8.51 -18.22
CA GLU A 170 -2.52 -9.42 -19.37
C GLU A 170 -3.99 -9.72 -19.68
N SER A 171 -4.80 -9.97 -18.64
CA SER A 171 -6.26 -10.15 -18.80
C SER A 171 -6.92 -8.92 -19.43
N ILE A 172 -6.61 -7.72 -18.94
CA ILE A 172 -7.17 -6.47 -19.46
C ILE A 172 -6.72 -6.23 -20.91
N LEU A 173 -5.45 -6.46 -21.23
CA LEU A 173 -4.94 -6.28 -22.59
C LEU A 173 -5.61 -7.26 -23.57
N SER A 174 -5.84 -8.50 -23.14
CA SER A 174 -6.61 -9.49 -23.93
C SER A 174 -8.06 -9.01 -24.16
N GLU A 175 -8.74 -8.50 -23.13
CA GLU A 175 -10.11 -7.95 -23.25
C GLU A 175 -10.18 -6.79 -24.27
N LEU A 176 -9.15 -5.93 -24.29
CA LEU A 176 -9.08 -4.81 -25.24
C LEU A 176 -8.79 -5.28 -26.67
N GLN A 177 -7.94 -6.29 -26.85
CA GLN A 177 -7.70 -6.91 -28.16
C GLN A 177 -8.99 -7.56 -28.71
N ASP A 178 -9.74 -8.26 -27.87
CA ASP A 178 -11.02 -8.87 -28.26
C ASP A 178 -12.05 -7.80 -28.64
N THR A 179 -12.10 -6.70 -27.89
CA THR A 179 -12.95 -5.54 -28.20
C THR A 179 -12.61 -4.95 -29.57
N ALA A 180 -11.33 -4.78 -29.88
CA ALA A 180 -10.88 -4.32 -31.20
C ALA A 180 -11.26 -5.31 -32.31
N CYS A 181 -11.12 -6.62 -32.08
CA CYS A 181 -11.53 -7.66 -33.04
C CYS A 181 -13.04 -7.64 -33.33
N ALA A 182 -13.85 -7.25 -32.34
CA ALA A 182 -15.29 -7.10 -32.50
C ALA A 182 -15.70 -5.78 -33.19
N GLY A 183 -14.74 -4.95 -33.62
CA GLY A 183 -14.99 -3.62 -34.19
C GLY A 183 -15.35 -2.56 -33.14
N GLY A 184 -15.04 -2.81 -31.87
CA GLY A 184 -15.14 -1.85 -30.78
C GLY A 184 -14.07 -0.77 -30.84
N HIS A 185 -14.27 0.27 -30.05
CA HIS A 185 -13.43 1.46 -29.98
C HIS A 185 -12.70 1.50 -28.64
N THR A 186 -11.40 1.80 -28.64
CA THR A 186 -10.59 1.91 -27.41
C THR A 186 -10.07 3.34 -27.24
N ASP A 187 -10.72 4.06 -26.33
CA ASP A 187 -10.35 5.41 -25.94
C ASP A 187 -9.62 5.41 -24.61
N ILE A 188 -8.48 6.08 -24.54
CA ILE A 188 -7.65 6.08 -23.33
C ILE A 188 -7.35 7.48 -22.82
N GLY A 189 -7.40 7.66 -21.51
CA GLY A 189 -6.94 8.85 -20.80
C GLY A 189 -5.54 8.65 -20.23
N GLY A 190 -4.66 9.63 -20.38
CA GLY A 190 -3.28 9.62 -19.85
C GLY A 190 -3.02 10.74 -18.85
N ASP A 191 -2.37 10.41 -17.73
CA ASP A 191 -1.95 11.39 -16.72
C ASP A 191 -0.70 10.98 -15.95
N ALA A 192 0.03 11.97 -15.44
CA ALA A 192 1.23 11.77 -14.65
C ALA A 192 1.08 12.27 -13.22
N ARG A 193 1.66 11.53 -12.27
CA ARG A 193 1.73 11.91 -10.87
C ARG A 193 3.13 11.72 -10.30
N SER A 194 3.72 12.82 -9.84
CA SER A 194 5.03 12.84 -9.19
C SER A 194 4.96 12.65 -7.67
N ASP A 195 6.04 12.11 -7.11
CA ASP A 195 6.20 11.86 -5.67
C ASP A 195 6.44 13.12 -4.85
N SER A 196 6.97 14.20 -5.43
CA SER A 196 7.04 15.51 -4.79
C SER A 196 6.58 16.64 -5.73
N PRO A 197 6.05 17.76 -5.19
CA PRO A 197 5.79 18.96 -5.98
C PRO A 197 7.09 19.67 -6.42
N GLY A 198 7.07 20.29 -7.60
CA GLY A 198 8.14 21.15 -8.11
C GLY A 198 9.25 20.40 -8.87
N TYR A 199 10.38 21.06 -9.10
CA TYR A 199 11.49 20.55 -9.92
C TYR A 199 12.40 19.52 -9.21
N SER A 200 11.93 18.87 -8.15
CA SER A 200 12.72 17.96 -7.30
C SER A 200 12.15 16.54 -7.18
N ALA A 201 11.14 16.19 -7.98
CA ALA A 201 10.57 14.85 -7.99
C ALA A 201 11.62 13.79 -8.30
N LYS A 202 11.66 12.72 -7.50
CA LYS A 202 12.52 11.56 -7.75
C LYS A 202 11.82 10.56 -8.65
N TYR A 203 10.52 10.40 -8.46
CA TYR A 203 9.70 9.45 -9.20
C TYR A 203 8.46 10.13 -9.78
N THR A 204 8.12 9.76 -11.01
CA THR A 204 6.85 10.09 -11.66
C THR A 204 6.21 8.80 -12.14
N THR A 205 4.92 8.63 -11.81
CA THR A 205 4.11 7.54 -12.34
C THR A 205 3.26 8.08 -13.47
N TYR A 206 3.34 7.47 -14.65
CA TYR A 206 2.43 7.77 -15.76
C TYR A 206 1.41 6.64 -15.88
N SER A 207 0.11 6.97 -15.88
CA SER A 207 -0.96 5.99 -15.92
C SER A 207 -1.87 6.22 -17.13
N PHE A 208 -2.25 5.12 -17.77
CA PHE A 208 -3.29 5.08 -18.79
C PHE A 208 -4.53 4.39 -18.22
N MET A 209 -5.69 5.00 -18.47
CA MET A 209 -7.00 4.48 -18.12
C MET A 209 -7.80 4.28 -19.41
N ASP A 210 -8.48 3.15 -19.54
CA ASP A 210 -9.49 2.98 -20.58
C ASP A 210 -10.76 3.75 -20.19
N ASP A 211 -11.25 4.60 -21.09
CA ASP A 211 -12.40 5.46 -20.83
C ASP A 211 -13.70 4.65 -20.72
N SER A 212 -13.82 3.51 -21.38
CA SER A 212 -15.06 2.73 -21.35
C SER A 212 -15.24 2.00 -20.02
N THR A 213 -14.22 1.28 -19.57
CA THR A 213 -14.27 0.49 -18.33
C THR A 213 -13.83 1.26 -17.10
N LYS A 214 -13.11 2.38 -17.25
CA LYS A 214 -12.43 3.12 -16.17
C LYS A 214 -11.36 2.30 -15.43
N LYS A 215 -10.94 1.15 -15.98
CA LYS A 215 -9.79 0.39 -15.48
C LYS A 215 -8.49 1.08 -15.86
N ILE A 216 -7.51 1.05 -14.96
CA ILE A 216 -6.12 1.38 -15.28
C ILE A 216 -5.53 0.22 -16.07
N ILE A 217 -5.08 0.50 -17.30
CA ILE A 217 -4.58 -0.50 -18.25
C ILE A 217 -3.05 -0.60 -18.24
N MET A 218 -2.38 0.50 -17.90
CA MET A 218 -0.92 0.59 -17.82
C MET A 218 -0.53 1.64 -16.80
N SER A 219 0.43 1.32 -15.92
CA SER A 219 1.03 2.31 -15.02
C SER A 219 2.54 2.09 -14.95
N ASP A 220 3.29 3.14 -15.28
CA ASP A 220 4.73 3.10 -15.46
C ASP A 220 5.42 4.03 -14.47
N LEU A 221 6.40 3.50 -13.72
CA LEU A 221 7.22 4.26 -12.78
C LEU A 221 8.52 4.74 -13.42
N ILE A 222 8.75 6.04 -13.46
CA ILE A 222 9.92 6.69 -14.04
C ILE A 222 10.71 7.30 -12.91
N GLN A 223 12.00 6.99 -12.80
CA GLN A 223 12.93 7.68 -11.93
C GLN A 223 13.59 8.85 -12.67
N VAL A 224 13.89 9.94 -11.95
CA VAL A 224 14.48 11.16 -12.52
C VAL A 224 15.78 10.93 -13.29
N SER A 225 16.55 9.89 -12.95
CA SER A 225 17.77 9.51 -13.68
C SER A 225 17.52 8.88 -15.06
N GLU A 226 16.29 8.46 -15.35
CA GLU A 226 15.85 8.01 -16.68
C GLU A 226 15.45 9.18 -17.59
N ALA A 227 15.41 10.40 -17.04
CA ALA A 227 15.01 11.61 -17.75
C ALA A 227 16.07 12.71 -17.59
N SER A 228 15.99 13.75 -18.42
CA SER A 228 16.88 14.91 -18.31
C SER A 228 16.56 15.78 -17.09
N SER A 229 15.33 15.71 -16.59
CA SER A 229 14.83 16.51 -15.46
C SER A 229 13.51 15.92 -14.94
N SER A 230 13.07 16.38 -13.77
CA SER A 230 11.81 15.93 -13.17
C SER A 230 10.56 16.22 -14.04
N PRO A 231 10.40 17.38 -14.71
CA PRO A 231 9.29 17.58 -15.64
C PRO A 231 9.37 16.69 -16.88
N ALA A 232 10.58 16.33 -17.31
CA ALA A 232 10.76 15.47 -18.49
C ALA A 232 10.30 14.03 -18.25
N MET A 233 10.20 13.59 -17.00
CA MET A 233 9.75 12.22 -16.66
C MET A 233 8.35 11.91 -17.17
N GLU A 234 7.44 12.89 -17.19
CA GLU A 234 6.09 12.72 -17.71
C GLU A 234 6.11 12.35 -19.20
N ALA A 235 6.90 13.06 -20.01
CA ALA A 235 7.03 12.79 -21.43
C ALA A 235 7.68 11.42 -21.71
N VAL A 236 8.65 11.01 -20.89
CA VAL A 236 9.26 9.67 -20.94
C VAL A 236 8.23 8.60 -20.61
N GLY A 237 7.45 8.79 -19.54
CA GLY A 237 6.45 7.82 -19.11
C GLY A 237 5.29 7.68 -20.08
N PHE A 238 4.81 8.80 -20.63
CA PHE A 238 3.79 8.78 -21.69
C PHE A 238 4.23 7.93 -22.88
N ARG A 239 5.41 8.22 -23.43
CA ARG A 239 5.94 7.51 -24.60
C ARG A 239 6.11 6.02 -24.29
N ARG A 240 6.80 5.70 -23.19
CA ARG A 240 7.09 4.31 -22.81
C ARG A 240 5.82 3.49 -22.60
N GLY A 241 4.83 4.04 -21.91
CA GLY A 241 3.57 3.35 -21.67
C GLY A 241 2.73 3.19 -22.95
N LEU A 242 2.69 4.21 -23.82
CA LEU A 242 1.95 4.14 -25.08
C LEU A 242 2.61 3.15 -26.06
N ASP A 243 3.93 3.17 -26.20
CA ASP A 243 4.67 2.18 -27.00
C ASP A 243 4.35 0.75 -26.54
N ARG A 244 4.42 0.49 -25.22
CA ARG A 244 4.10 -0.83 -24.66
C ARG A 244 2.66 -1.26 -24.93
N LEU A 245 1.69 -0.35 -24.86
CA LEU A 245 0.30 -0.65 -25.17
C LEU A 245 0.11 -1.05 -26.64
N LEU A 246 0.69 -0.28 -27.56
CA LEU A 246 0.63 -0.55 -28.99
C LEU A 246 1.38 -1.83 -29.37
N ASP A 247 2.57 -2.05 -28.81
CA ASP A 247 3.38 -3.27 -29.00
C ASP A 247 2.68 -4.52 -28.46
N SER A 248 1.81 -4.36 -27.47
CA SER A 248 0.95 -5.43 -26.97
C SER A 248 -0.23 -5.73 -27.90
N GLY A 249 -0.32 -5.11 -29.07
CA GLY A 249 -1.38 -5.36 -30.05
C GLY A 249 -2.73 -4.70 -29.74
N VAL A 250 -2.78 -3.78 -28.77
CA VAL A 250 -4.01 -3.01 -28.48
C VAL A 250 -4.18 -1.94 -29.55
N SER A 251 -5.34 -1.94 -30.22
CA SER A 251 -5.72 -0.89 -31.16
C SER A 251 -6.31 0.30 -30.40
N VAL A 252 -5.51 1.33 -30.18
CA VAL A 252 -5.94 2.59 -29.53
C VAL A 252 -6.47 3.54 -30.59
N ASP A 253 -7.64 4.12 -30.36
CA ASP A 253 -8.27 5.05 -31.30
C ASP A 253 -8.05 6.52 -30.90
N VAL A 254 -8.41 6.85 -29.66
CA VAL A 254 -8.24 8.20 -29.10
C VAL A 254 -7.35 8.17 -27.86
N VAL A 255 -6.42 9.10 -27.81
CA VAL A 255 -5.64 9.39 -26.60
C VAL A 255 -6.04 10.77 -26.09
N THR A 256 -6.48 10.84 -24.83
CA THR A 256 -6.87 12.09 -24.18
C THR A 256 -5.87 12.46 -23.10
N THR A 257 -5.27 13.65 -23.20
CA THR A 257 -4.29 14.15 -22.22
C THR A 257 -4.50 15.63 -21.88
N ASP A 258 -3.76 16.14 -20.91
CA ASP A 258 -3.68 17.58 -20.68
C ASP A 258 -2.96 18.28 -21.84
N ARG A 259 -3.03 19.62 -21.86
CA ARG A 259 -2.29 20.47 -22.79
C ARG A 259 -0.80 20.55 -22.43
N HIS A 260 -0.13 19.41 -22.33
CA HIS A 260 1.30 19.33 -22.08
C HIS A 260 2.11 19.50 -23.39
N PRO A 261 2.98 20.53 -23.53
CA PRO A 261 3.68 20.83 -24.78
C PRO A 261 4.51 19.65 -25.34
N SER A 262 5.18 18.91 -24.46
CA SER A 262 6.00 17.76 -24.89
C SER A 262 5.15 16.59 -25.36
N ILE A 263 4.00 16.32 -24.72
CA ILE A 263 3.10 15.23 -25.14
C ILE A 263 2.49 15.57 -26.49
N ARG A 264 2.04 16.82 -26.67
CA ARG A 264 1.55 17.31 -27.97
C ARG A 264 2.59 17.17 -29.08
N LYS A 265 3.88 17.43 -28.77
CA LYS A 265 4.97 17.22 -29.72
C LYS A 265 5.14 15.72 -30.04
N ILE A 266 5.14 14.86 -29.02
CA ILE A 266 5.24 13.41 -29.17
C ILE A 266 4.10 12.86 -30.04
N MET A 267 2.84 13.23 -29.77
CA MET A 267 1.70 12.79 -30.58
C MET A 267 1.84 13.19 -32.05
N ARG A 268 2.22 14.44 -32.32
CA ARG A 268 2.39 14.93 -33.69
C ARG A 268 3.52 14.23 -34.45
N GLU A 269 4.64 13.96 -33.80
CA GLU A 269 5.86 13.51 -34.47
C GLU A 269 6.02 11.98 -34.46
N SER A 270 5.57 11.31 -33.40
CA SER A 270 5.76 9.87 -33.20
C SER A 270 4.47 9.06 -33.43
N TYR A 271 3.30 9.64 -33.21
CA TYR A 271 2.00 8.95 -33.37
C TYR A 271 1.02 9.74 -34.25
N PRO A 272 1.39 10.14 -35.48
CA PRO A 272 0.59 11.05 -36.30
C PRO A 272 -0.78 10.48 -36.73
N ASN A 273 -0.95 9.16 -36.65
CA ASN A 273 -2.18 8.47 -37.02
C ASN A 273 -3.15 8.28 -35.84
N LEU A 274 -2.69 8.50 -34.59
CA LEU A 274 -3.57 8.43 -33.42
C LEU A 274 -4.29 9.75 -33.23
N ARG A 275 -5.59 9.69 -32.96
CA ARG A 275 -6.36 10.89 -32.64
C ARG A 275 -5.99 11.35 -31.24
N HIS A 276 -5.42 12.56 -31.14
CA HIS A 276 -5.08 13.19 -29.88
C HIS A 276 -6.14 14.22 -29.49
N GLU A 277 -6.76 14.01 -28.33
CA GLU A 277 -7.68 14.97 -27.73
C GLU A 277 -7.11 15.59 -26.46
N PHE A 278 -7.53 16.83 -26.21
CA PHE A 278 -7.22 17.51 -24.96
C PHE A 278 -8.41 17.38 -24.02
N ASP A 279 -8.13 17.23 -22.73
CA ASP A 279 -9.13 17.40 -21.69
C ASP A 279 -9.13 18.86 -21.19
N PRO A 280 -10.00 19.75 -21.73
CA PRO A 280 -10.00 21.16 -21.35
C PRO A 280 -10.52 21.41 -19.93
N TRP A 281 -11.21 20.46 -19.30
CA TRP A 281 -11.96 20.70 -18.05
C TRP A 281 -11.89 19.55 -17.03
N HIS A 282 -10.96 18.61 -17.18
CA HIS A 282 -10.86 17.41 -16.33
C HIS A 282 -12.13 16.54 -16.33
N VAL A 283 -12.90 16.59 -17.43
CA VAL A 283 -14.17 15.85 -17.56
C VAL A 283 -13.90 14.40 -17.94
N ALA A 284 -12.96 14.18 -18.87
CA ALA A 284 -12.58 12.84 -19.30
C ALA A 284 -11.61 12.18 -18.30
N LYS A 285 -10.74 12.98 -17.67
CA LYS A 285 -9.72 12.52 -16.73
C LYS A 285 -10.11 12.58 -15.26
N GLY A 286 -11.33 13.02 -14.93
CA GLY A 286 -11.78 13.13 -13.53
C GLY A 286 -11.62 11.82 -12.74
N GLU A 287 -11.91 10.66 -13.35
CA GLU A 287 -11.70 9.35 -12.73
C GLU A 287 -10.22 9.01 -12.52
N LEU A 288 -9.34 9.47 -13.43
CA LEU A 288 -7.90 9.29 -13.31
C LEU A 288 -7.31 10.14 -12.17
N GLU A 289 -7.88 11.33 -11.91
CA GLU A 289 -7.55 12.13 -10.73
C GLU A 289 -8.04 11.50 -9.42
N VAL A 290 -9.22 10.87 -9.44
CA VAL A 290 -9.73 10.08 -8.32
C VAL A 290 -8.80 8.91 -8.04
N PHE A 291 -8.36 8.19 -9.08
CA PHE A 291 -7.35 7.13 -8.97
C PHE A 291 -6.05 7.66 -8.36
N HIS A 292 -5.50 8.77 -8.87
CA HIS A 292 -4.31 9.39 -8.30
C HIS A 292 -4.50 9.80 -6.84
N SER A 293 -5.68 10.30 -6.46
CA SER A 293 -5.98 10.57 -5.05
C SER A 293 -5.95 9.29 -4.21
N SER A 294 -6.55 8.20 -4.71
CA SER A 294 -6.53 6.90 -4.03
C SER A 294 -5.12 6.29 -3.91
N MET A 295 -4.26 6.52 -4.91
CA MET A 295 -2.86 6.06 -4.92
C MET A 295 -2.06 6.65 -3.74
N LEU A 296 -2.46 7.79 -3.16
CA LEU A 296 -1.81 8.33 -1.95
C LEU A 296 -1.85 7.36 -0.76
N LYS A 297 -2.88 6.51 -0.65
CA LYS A 297 -2.98 5.45 0.37
C LYS A 297 -1.78 4.50 0.33
N TYR A 298 -1.26 4.23 -0.86
CA TYR A 298 -0.16 3.29 -1.08
C TYR A 298 1.19 3.99 -1.25
N ALA A 299 1.21 5.15 -1.90
CA ALA A 299 2.39 5.90 -2.27
C ALA A 299 2.25 7.39 -1.89
N GLU A 300 2.33 7.65 -0.58
CA GLU A 300 2.32 9.00 -0.03
C GLU A 300 3.51 9.85 -0.51
N LYS A 301 3.23 11.11 -0.88
CA LYS A 301 4.24 12.06 -1.38
C LYS A 301 5.33 12.45 -0.37
N ARG A 302 5.05 12.30 0.93
CA ARG A 302 5.97 12.72 2.00
C ARG A 302 6.91 11.60 2.46
N ARG A 303 6.80 10.41 1.87
CA ARG A 303 7.55 9.23 2.26
C ARG A 303 8.46 8.77 1.14
N HIS A 304 9.67 8.38 1.53
CA HIS A 304 10.64 7.84 0.60
C HIS A 304 10.51 6.31 0.51
N TYR A 305 10.57 5.80 -0.72
CA TYR A 305 10.58 4.39 -1.01
C TYR A 305 11.74 4.05 -1.97
N SER A 306 12.31 2.85 -1.81
CA SER A 306 13.14 2.25 -2.86
C SER A 306 12.32 2.05 -4.13
N TYR A 307 12.97 2.09 -5.30
CA TYR A 307 12.30 1.96 -6.60
C TYR A 307 11.36 0.75 -6.65
N VAL A 308 11.88 -0.42 -6.30
CA VAL A 308 11.13 -1.70 -6.30
C VAL A 308 9.92 -1.66 -5.37
N THR A 309 10.05 -1.03 -4.20
CA THR A 309 8.95 -0.87 -3.23
C THR A 309 7.93 0.16 -3.71
N MET A 310 8.38 1.25 -4.34
CA MET A 310 7.50 2.26 -4.96
C MET A 310 6.67 1.63 -6.06
N GLN A 311 7.30 0.82 -6.93
CA GLN A 311 6.61 0.12 -8.00
C GLN A 311 5.57 -0.86 -7.48
N ALA A 312 5.92 -1.70 -6.50
CA ALA A 312 4.96 -2.62 -5.88
C ALA A 312 3.78 -1.86 -5.22
N ARG A 313 4.01 -0.70 -4.62
CA ARG A 313 2.94 0.15 -4.05
C ARG A 313 2.03 0.75 -5.12
N ILE A 314 2.58 1.17 -6.26
CA ILE A 314 1.79 1.62 -7.41
C ILE A 314 0.97 0.45 -7.95
N GLN A 315 1.57 -0.72 -8.14
CA GLN A 315 0.86 -1.93 -8.57
C GLN A 315 -0.30 -2.30 -7.63
N LEU A 316 -0.10 -2.24 -6.31
CA LEU A 316 -1.16 -2.42 -5.31
C LEU A 316 -2.29 -1.39 -5.46
N SER A 317 -1.96 -0.13 -5.77
CA SER A 317 -2.98 0.90 -6.03
C SER A 317 -3.80 0.61 -7.28
N VAL A 318 -3.17 0.11 -8.34
CA VAL A 318 -3.86 -0.30 -9.58
C VAL A 318 -4.77 -1.50 -9.30
N LEU A 319 -4.26 -2.53 -8.59
CA LEU A 319 -5.04 -3.69 -8.19
C LEU A 319 -6.28 -3.28 -7.36
N ASP A 320 -6.10 -2.40 -6.36
CA ASP A 320 -7.21 -1.91 -5.52
C ASP A 320 -8.24 -1.12 -6.35
N HIS A 321 -7.78 -0.25 -7.26
CA HIS A 321 -8.66 0.52 -8.13
C HIS A 321 -9.46 -0.40 -9.06
N ASN A 322 -8.77 -1.24 -9.84
CA ASN A 322 -9.39 -2.10 -10.84
C ASN A 322 -10.34 -3.13 -10.21
N HIS A 323 -10.04 -3.63 -9.01
CA HIS A 323 -10.93 -4.51 -8.25
C HIS A 323 -12.23 -3.81 -7.79
N ASN A 324 -12.21 -2.48 -7.70
CA ASN A 324 -13.31 -1.64 -7.21
C ASN A 324 -13.90 -0.72 -8.29
N VAL A 325 -13.56 -0.94 -9.56
CA VAL A 325 -14.23 -0.30 -10.70
C VAL A 325 -15.67 -0.83 -10.80
N GLY A 326 -16.61 0.04 -11.20
CA GLY A 326 -18.01 -0.36 -11.41
C GLY A 326 -18.85 -0.50 -10.13
N ARG A 327 -18.41 0.06 -8.99
CA ARG A 327 -19.20 0.09 -7.75
C ARG A 327 -20.55 0.79 -7.97
N GLN A 328 -21.60 0.19 -7.44
CA GLN A 328 -22.96 0.70 -7.53
C GLN A 328 -23.23 1.80 -6.50
N HIS A 329 -24.25 2.61 -6.77
CA HIS A 329 -24.73 3.64 -5.84
C HIS A 329 -25.32 2.95 -4.61
N ASP A 330 -24.81 3.30 -3.43
CA ASP A 330 -25.31 2.75 -2.16
C ASP A 330 -26.76 3.20 -1.93
N SER A 331 -27.59 2.24 -1.54
CA SER A 331 -29.00 2.45 -1.21
C SER A 331 -29.26 2.20 0.27
N THR A 332 -30.24 2.90 0.82
CA THR A 332 -30.80 2.60 2.15
C THR A 332 -31.56 1.29 2.13
N GLU A 333 -31.87 0.72 3.31
CA GLU A 333 -32.72 -0.48 3.44
C GLU A 333 -34.10 -0.31 2.79
N LEU A 334 -34.54 0.93 2.60
CA LEU A 334 -35.78 1.31 1.92
C LEU A 334 -35.61 1.55 0.41
N GLY A 335 -34.44 1.23 -0.16
CA GLY A 335 -34.14 1.38 -1.59
C GLY A 335 -33.90 2.81 -2.07
N LYS A 336 -33.70 3.78 -1.17
CA LYS A 336 -33.35 5.16 -1.54
C LYS A 336 -31.85 5.35 -1.65
N ASP A 337 -31.40 5.90 -2.76
CA ASP A 337 -30.02 6.34 -3.01
C ASP A 337 -29.47 7.20 -1.87
N LYS A 338 -28.28 6.84 -1.38
CA LYS A 338 -27.58 7.60 -0.35
C LYS A 338 -26.73 8.70 -0.99
N TYR A 339 -26.75 9.87 -0.38
CA TYR A 339 -25.92 11.00 -0.80
C TYR A 339 -25.23 11.63 0.39
N ASN A 340 -24.06 12.21 0.14
CA ASN A 340 -23.39 13.11 1.05
C ASN A 340 -23.52 14.55 0.53
N VAL A 341 -23.77 15.52 1.41
CA VAL A 341 -23.92 16.91 1.02
C VAL A 341 -22.74 17.69 1.63
N PHE A 342 -22.04 18.48 0.82
CA PHE A 342 -20.92 19.28 1.30
C PHE A 342 -20.96 20.68 0.68
N HIS A 343 -20.41 21.66 1.39
CA HIS A 343 -20.32 23.02 0.89
C HIS A 343 -19.06 23.18 0.03
N SER A 344 -19.22 23.37 -1.28
CA SER A 344 -18.11 23.60 -2.19
C SER A 344 -17.59 25.03 -2.05
N ARG A 345 -16.30 25.17 -1.71
CA ARG A 345 -15.64 26.48 -1.57
C ARG A 345 -15.46 27.20 -2.91
N GLN A 346 -15.36 26.46 -4.01
CA GLN A 346 -15.08 27.05 -5.33
C GLN A 346 -16.33 27.70 -5.93
N SER A 347 -17.48 27.05 -5.81
CA SER A 347 -18.77 27.56 -6.30
C SER A 347 -19.57 28.30 -5.22
N ASN A 348 -19.16 28.23 -3.96
CA ASN A 348 -19.87 28.77 -2.80
C ASN A 348 -21.32 28.25 -2.70
N GLN A 349 -21.50 26.97 -3.01
CA GLN A 349 -22.80 26.29 -3.04
C GLN A 349 -22.72 24.92 -2.37
N TRP A 350 -23.85 24.46 -1.84
CA TRP A 350 -24.00 23.09 -1.38
C TRP A 350 -24.09 22.16 -2.58
N VAL A 351 -23.24 21.14 -2.60
CA VAL A 351 -23.14 20.14 -3.67
C VAL A 351 -23.45 18.77 -3.09
N VAL A 352 -24.23 18.00 -3.83
CA VAL A 352 -24.59 16.63 -3.51
C VAL A 352 -23.59 15.68 -4.18
N ARG A 353 -23.05 14.74 -3.42
CA ARG A 353 -22.18 13.67 -3.88
C ARG A 353 -22.85 12.32 -3.67
N LYS A 354 -22.89 11.49 -4.71
CA LYS A 354 -23.36 10.10 -4.59
C LYS A 354 -22.47 9.32 -3.63
N LEU A 355 -23.07 8.52 -2.75
CA LEU A 355 -22.36 7.55 -1.92
C LEU A 355 -22.39 6.20 -2.62
N TYR A 356 -21.22 5.60 -2.79
CA TYR A 356 -21.10 4.28 -3.40
C TYR A 356 -20.94 3.21 -2.33
N GLU A 357 -21.20 1.96 -2.71
CA GLU A 357 -20.96 0.81 -1.85
C GLU A 357 -19.52 0.79 -1.29
N PRO A 358 -19.29 0.23 -0.08
CA PRO A 358 -17.96 0.08 0.47
C PRO A 358 -17.02 -0.66 -0.50
N THR A 359 -15.75 -0.28 -0.51
CA THR A 359 -14.76 -0.98 -1.34
C THR A 359 -14.56 -2.41 -0.84
N LYS A 360 -14.50 -3.36 -1.78
CA LYS A 360 -14.11 -4.74 -1.51
C LYS A 360 -12.59 -4.81 -1.42
N GLN A 361 -12.07 -5.57 -0.47
CA GLN A 361 -10.64 -5.66 -0.14
C GLN A 361 -10.15 -7.11 -0.03
N ASP A 362 -10.97 -8.04 -0.51
CA ASP A 362 -10.77 -9.49 -0.57
C ASP A 362 -9.57 -9.90 -1.42
N PHE A 363 -9.24 -9.16 -2.50
CA PHE A 363 -8.03 -9.43 -3.30
C PHE A 363 -6.75 -9.49 -2.45
N ARG A 364 -6.70 -8.79 -1.31
CA ARG A 364 -5.56 -8.82 -0.39
C ARG A 364 -5.40 -10.17 0.29
N LYS A 365 -6.50 -10.87 0.54
CA LYS A 365 -6.48 -12.25 1.07
C LYS A 365 -5.88 -13.20 0.05
N ASP A 366 -6.23 -13.03 -1.23
CA ASP A 366 -5.63 -13.81 -2.32
C ASP A 366 -4.12 -13.55 -2.40
N LEU A 367 -3.69 -12.28 -2.28
CA LEU A 367 -2.26 -11.95 -2.21
C LEU A 367 -1.57 -12.61 -1.00
N VAL A 368 -2.21 -12.68 0.17
CA VAL A 368 -1.64 -13.39 1.34
C VAL A 368 -1.51 -14.89 1.03
N GLN A 369 -2.54 -15.51 0.47
CA GLN A 369 -2.49 -16.91 0.05
C GLN A 369 -1.34 -17.15 -0.94
N GLN A 370 -1.16 -16.27 -1.93
CA GLN A 370 -0.07 -16.37 -2.90
C GLN A 370 1.33 -16.22 -2.25
N VAL A 371 1.46 -15.41 -1.19
CA VAL A 371 2.69 -15.32 -0.38
C VAL A 371 3.00 -16.65 0.31
N ILE A 372 1.99 -17.31 0.88
CA ILE A 372 2.13 -18.64 1.49
C ILE A 372 2.56 -19.66 0.45
N LEU A 373 1.90 -19.70 -0.72
CA LEU A 373 2.25 -20.60 -1.82
C LEU A 373 3.68 -20.34 -2.34
N ARG A 374 4.07 -19.08 -2.48
CA ARG A 374 5.43 -18.70 -2.89
C ARG A 374 6.48 -19.15 -1.87
N ARG A 375 6.17 -19.12 -0.56
CA ARG A 375 7.09 -19.68 0.45
C ARG A 375 7.21 -21.19 0.32
N LEU A 376 6.13 -21.89 0.01
CA LEU A 376 6.11 -23.35 -0.17
C LEU A 376 6.94 -23.80 -1.39
N ASP A 377 7.08 -22.95 -2.41
CA ASP A 377 7.97 -23.23 -3.55
C ASP A 377 9.42 -23.43 -3.09
N LYS A 378 9.94 -24.64 -3.33
CA LYS A 378 11.28 -25.06 -2.91
C LYS A 378 12.39 -24.26 -3.59
N ASN A 379 12.12 -23.71 -4.77
CA ASN A 379 13.08 -22.93 -5.57
C ASN A 379 13.26 -21.50 -5.06
N VAL A 380 12.37 -21.02 -4.17
CA VAL A 380 12.48 -19.69 -3.58
C VAL A 380 13.19 -19.78 -2.23
N THR A 381 14.35 -19.12 -2.11
CA THR A 381 15.06 -18.98 -0.84
C THR A 381 15.09 -17.53 -0.34
N LEU A 382 15.17 -17.36 0.98
CA LEU A 382 15.17 -16.04 1.60
C LEU A 382 16.46 -15.29 1.25
N GLY A 383 16.32 -14.10 0.69
CA GLY A 383 17.47 -13.30 0.25
C GLY A 383 17.94 -13.62 -1.18
N ASP A 384 17.26 -14.51 -1.90
CA ASP A 384 17.47 -14.69 -3.33
C ASP A 384 17.18 -13.39 -4.09
N LYS A 385 18.17 -12.90 -4.83
CA LYS A 385 18.08 -11.71 -5.69
C LYS A 385 17.41 -12.01 -7.03
N VAL A 386 16.77 -13.19 -7.17
CA VAL A 386 16.24 -13.70 -8.44
C VAL A 386 15.15 -12.80 -9.00
N PHE A 387 14.39 -12.12 -8.13
CA PHE A 387 13.33 -11.22 -8.57
C PHE A 387 13.82 -9.78 -8.73
N GLN A 388 13.95 -9.35 -9.99
CA GLN A 388 14.13 -7.94 -10.36
C GLN A 388 12.89 -7.51 -11.15
N ILE A 389 12.08 -6.62 -10.58
CA ILE A 389 10.89 -6.07 -11.26
C ILE A 389 11.25 -5.32 -12.56
N HIS A 390 12.49 -4.86 -12.67
CA HIS A 390 12.97 -4.17 -13.85
C HIS A 390 14.36 -4.68 -14.22
N PRO A 391 14.70 -4.81 -15.52
CA PRO A 391 16.09 -4.86 -15.95
C PRO A 391 16.82 -3.67 -15.32
N SER A 392 18.04 -3.89 -14.85
CA SER A 392 18.87 -2.88 -14.20
C SER A 392 18.97 -1.62 -15.06
N VAL A 393 18.09 -0.65 -14.84
CA VAL A 393 18.39 0.73 -15.20
C VAL A 393 19.68 1.00 -14.44
N ASN A 394 20.73 1.39 -15.16
CA ASN A 394 22.01 1.72 -14.53
C ASN A 394 21.84 3.06 -13.80
N LEU A 395 21.17 2.98 -12.65
CA LEU A 395 20.80 4.13 -11.85
C LEU A 395 22.10 4.72 -11.31
N PRO A 396 22.45 5.97 -11.63
CA PRO A 396 23.60 6.61 -11.02
C PRO A 396 23.41 6.60 -9.50
N ALA A 397 24.47 6.26 -8.76
CA ALA A 397 24.41 6.14 -7.30
C ALA A 397 23.98 7.45 -6.60
N ASN A 398 24.11 8.58 -7.30
CA ASN A 398 23.69 9.90 -6.84
C ASN A 398 23.02 10.66 -7.99
N ILE A 399 22.00 11.47 -7.67
CA ILE A 399 21.36 12.42 -8.59
C ILE A 399 22.28 13.63 -8.84
N ALA A 400 23.17 13.94 -7.88
CA ALA A 400 24.09 15.06 -8.04
C ALA A 400 25.07 14.79 -9.19
N PRO A 401 25.24 15.75 -10.13
CA PRO A 401 26.18 15.61 -11.25
C PRO A 401 27.65 15.66 -10.78
N THR A 402 27.89 16.02 -9.52
CA THR A 402 29.23 16.12 -8.92
C THR A 402 29.40 15.12 -7.77
N PRO A 403 30.64 14.65 -7.52
CA PRO A 403 30.92 13.78 -6.39
C PRO A 403 30.51 14.42 -5.07
N LYS A 404 29.98 13.59 -4.14
CA LYS A 404 29.62 14.06 -2.80
C LYS A 404 30.86 14.63 -2.10
N PRO A 405 30.87 15.92 -1.72
CA PRO A 405 32.00 16.50 -1.00
C PRO A 405 32.19 15.84 0.37
N ASN A 406 33.39 15.96 0.95
CA ASN A 406 33.64 15.50 2.31
C ASN A 406 32.67 16.18 3.30
N LYS A 407 32.04 15.38 4.17
CA LYS A 407 31.06 15.84 5.15
C LYS A 407 31.63 16.92 6.06
N ASP A 408 32.86 16.76 6.53
CA ASP A 408 33.49 17.67 7.48
C ASP A 408 33.75 19.04 6.84
N ASN A 409 34.12 19.07 5.56
CA ASN A 409 34.26 20.32 4.79
C ASN A 409 32.91 21.05 4.64
N LEU A 410 31.82 20.33 4.39
CA LEU A 410 30.49 20.92 4.29
C LEU A 410 29.99 21.45 5.64
N VAL A 411 30.28 20.74 6.74
CA VAL A 411 29.95 21.19 8.09
C VAL A 411 30.74 22.44 8.46
N ALA A 412 32.03 22.51 8.11
CA ALA A 412 32.85 23.71 8.33
C ALA A 412 32.35 24.93 7.55
N GLN A 413 31.78 24.73 6.36
CA GLN A 413 31.17 25.77 5.53
C GLN A 413 29.72 26.11 5.93
N HIS A 414 29.08 25.27 6.77
CA HIS A 414 27.69 25.43 7.16
C HIS A 414 27.54 26.62 8.12
N THR A 415 27.07 27.74 7.58
CA THR A 415 26.74 28.94 8.36
C THR A 415 25.23 28.98 8.65
N SER A 416 24.85 28.94 9.93
CA SER A 416 23.45 29.13 10.36
C SER A 416 23.00 30.56 10.04
N ARG A 417 21.81 30.71 9.46
CA ARG A 417 21.15 32.02 9.24
C ARG A 417 20.84 32.74 10.55
N PHE A 418 20.77 32.01 11.66
CA PHE A 418 20.71 32.57 13.00
C PHE A 418 22.10 32.46 13.61
N ARG A 419 22.95 33.47 13.41
CA ARG A 419 24.08 33.72 14.31
C ARG A 419 23.52 34.40 15.56
N LYS A 420 23.96 33.94 16.74
CA LYS A 420 23.68 34.59 18.03
C LYS A 420 24.13 36.04 18.02
#